data_AF-A0A925ZUW6-F1
#
_entry.id   AF-A0A925ZUW6-F1
#
_cell.length_a   1.000
_cell.length_b   1.000
_cell.length_c   1.000
_cell.angle_alpha   90.00
_cell.angle_beta   90.00
_cell.angle_gamma   90.00
#
_symmetry.space_group_name_H-M   'P 1'
#
loop_
_entity.id
_entity.type
_entity.pdbx_description
1 polymer ?
#
loop_
_entity_poly.entity_id
_entity_poly.type
_entity_poly.pdbx_seq_one_letter_code
_entity_poly.pdbx_strand_id
1 'polypeptide(L)'
;MPARDVYHDAVKAALIKDGWTITHDPYTIAFGQRAVFVDLGAERVLAAERGSEKIAVEIKVFHGASDIRDLEIALGQYVFYRSLLSRFEP
;
A
#
# COMPACT_ATOMS: atom_id res chain seq x y z
N MET A 1 -5.31 13.05 -6.87
CA MET A 1 -5.31 11.76 -6.16
C MET A 1 -5.62 10.67 -7.17
N PRO A 2 -4.91 9.54 -7.17
CA PRO A 2 -5.29 8.37 -7.97
C PRO A 2 -6.68 7.86 -7.56
N ALA A 3 -7.35 7.17 -8.48
CA ALA A 3 -8.66 6.57 -8.21
C ALA A 3 -8.50 5.38 -7.25
N ARG A 4 -9.42 5.25 -6.29
CA ARG A 4 -9.39 4.15 -5.32
C ARG A 4 -9.80 2.84 -5.97
N ASP A 5 -9.10 1.77 -5.61
CA ASP A 5 -9.51 0.40 -5.93
C ASP A 5 -10.85 0.04 -5.27
N VAL A 6 -11.63 -0.80 -5.96
CA VAL A 6 -12.96 -1.25 -5.49
C VAL A 6 -12.89 -2.01 -4.16
N TYR A 7 -11.73 -2.58 -3.81
CA TYR A 7 -11.54 -3.32 -2.56
C TYR A 7 -10.95 -2.46 -1.42
N HIS A 8 -10.73 -1.15 -1.62
CA HIS A 8 -10.16 -0.27 -0.58
C HIS A 8 -10.86 -0.40 0.76
N ASP A 9 -12.14 -0.02 0.78
CA ASP A 9 -12.89 0.11 2.03
C ASP A 9 -13.07 -1.26 2.69
N ALA A 10 -13.14 -2.34 1.88
CA ALA A 10 -13.22 -3.70 2.37
C ALA A 10 -11.94 -4.13 3.10
N VAL A 11 -10.77 -3.88 2.52
CA VAL A 11 -9.47 -4.23 3.15
C VAL A 11 -9.22 -3.35 4.38
N LYS A 12 -9.53 -2.05 4.31
CA LYS A 12 -9.44 -1.15 5.46
C LYS A 12 -10.31 -1.62 6.61
N ALA A 13 -11.57 -1.99 6.34
CA ALA A 13 -12.47 -2.52 7.35
C ALA A 13 -11.99 -3.86 7.91
N ALA A 14 -11.37 -4.73 7.10
CA ALA A 14 -10.80 -5.99 7.55
C ALA A 14 -9.63 -5.78 8.52
N LEU A 15 -8.70 -4.87 8.20
CA LEU A 15 -7.58 -4.52 9.08
C LEU A 15 -8.06 -3.94 10.42
N ILE A 16 -9.04 -3.03 10.40
CA ILE A 16 -9.63 -2.47 11.63
C ILE A 16 -10.27 -3.57 12.49
N LYS A 17 -11.01 -4.50 11.86
CA LYS A 17 -11.64 -5.63 12.57
C LYS A 17 -10.62 -6.60 13.16
N ASP A 18 -9.46 -6.75 12.53
CA ASP A 18 -8.33 -7.56 13.02
C ASP A 18 -7.47 -6.83 14.08
N GLY A 19 -7.92 -5.65 14.53
CA GLY A 19 -7.31 -4.90 15.63
C GLY A 19 -6.17 -3.98 15.22
N TRP A 20 -6.04 -3.67 13.93
CA TRP A 20 -5.05 -2.72 13.45
C TRP A 20 -5.57 -1.28 13.42
N THR A 21 -4.71 -0.32 13.73
CA THR A 21 -5.03 1.11 13.63
C THR A 21 -4.51 1.68 12.32
N ILE A 22 -5.38 2.30 11.53
CA ILE A 22 -5.04 2.94 10.24
C ILE A 22 -4.53 4.36 10.51
N THR A 23 -3.29 4.66 10.12
CA THR A 23 -2.54 5.89 10.47
C THR A 23 -2.44 6.95 9.35
N HIS A 24 -2.61 6.62 8.06
CA HIS A 24 -2.67 7.49 6.86
C HIS A 24 -3.69 6.89 5.85
N ASP A 25 -3.93 7.52 4.68
CA ASP A 25 -4.77 7.04 3.53
C ASP A 25 -4.88 8.18 2.47
N PRO A 26 -3.92 8.40 1.52
CA PRO A 26 -2.73 7.62 1.18
C PRO A 26 -1.45 8.03 1.93
N TYR A 27 -0.33 7.34 1.68
CA TYR A 27 0.98 7.70 2.22
C TYR A 27 1.95 8.00 1.08
N THR A 28 2.72 9.06 1.30
CA THR A 28 3.62 9.64 0.31
C THR A 28 5.06 9.40 0.71
N ILE A 29 5.84 8.75 -0.16
CA ILE A 29 7.31 8.63 0.01
C ILE A 29 7.97 9.73 -0.83
N ALA A 30 8.77 10.58 -0.19
CA ALA A 30 9.62 11.54 -0.89
C ALA A 30 10.83 10.82 -1.49
N PHE A 31 10.97 10.89 -2.81
CA PHE A 31 12.12 10.33 -3.53
C PHE A 31 12.78 11.42 -4.38
N GLY A 32 13.82 12.05 -3.82
CA GLY A 32 14.43 13.25 -4.40
C GLY A 32 13.43 14.41 -4.43
N GLN A 33 13.21 14.99 -5.61
CA GLN A 33 12.22 16.07 -5.80
C GLN A 33 10.82 15.55 -6.21
N ARG A 34 10.63 14.23 -6.25
CA ARG A 34 9.37 13.61 -6.69
C ARG A 34 8.66 12.96 -5.50
N ALA A 35 7.33 13.03 -5.53
CA ALA A 35 6.47 12.27 -4.64
C ALA A 35 6.04 10.97 -5.34
N VAL A 36 6.23 9.84 -4.65
CA VAL A 36 5.68 8.55 -5.05
C VAL A 36 4.39 8.33 -4.26
N PHE A 37 3.30 8.08 -4.98
CA PHE A 37 1.96 7.85 -4.41
C PHE A 37 1.61 6.37 -4.53
N VAL A 38 0.96 5.86 -3.48
CA VAL A 38 0.52 4.48 -3.40
C VAL A 38 -0.93 4.48 -2.92
N ASP A 39 -1.76 3.59 -3.46
CA ASP A 39 -3.19 3.83 -3.60
C ASP A 39 -3.86 4.07 -2.25
N LEU A 40 -3.52 3.27 -1.26
CA LEU A 40 -4.12 3.32 0.06
C LEU A 40 -2.97 3.22 1.02
N GLY A 41 -2.73 4.30 1.74
CA GLY A 41 -1.67 4.48 2.72
C GLY A 41 -2.22 4.29 4.10
N ALA A 42 -1.36 3.98 5.04
CA ALA A 42 -1.51 4.25 6.43
C ALA A 42 -0.10 4.27 7.00
N GLU A 43 0.68 5.34 7.10
CA GLU A 43 2.12 5.26 7.47
C GLU A 43 2.97 4.40 6.52
N ARG A 44 2.95 4.76 5.25
CA ARG A 44 3.30 3.95 4.07
C ARG A 44 2.03 3.27 3.66
N VAL A 45 1.77 3.14 2.38
CA VAL A 45 0.87 2.12 1.83
C VAL A 45 0.19 1.29 2.96
N LEU A 46 -1.08 1.48 3.33
CA LEU A 46 -1.80 1.00 4.54
C LEU A 46 -0.96 0.30 5.67
N ALA A 47 0.03 0.92 6.31
CA ALA A 47 0.46 0.61 7.70
C ALA A 47 -0.67 0.89 8.70
N ALA A 48 -1.43 -0.16 8.77
CA ALA A 48 -2.00 -0.58 10.01
C ALA A 48 -0.85 -0.79 11.04
N GLU A 49 -1.08 -0.36 12.28
CA GLU A 49 -0.23 -0.75 13.42
C GLU A 49 -0.99 -1.58 14.46
N ARG A 50 -0.31 -2.54 15.07
CA ARG A 50 -0.82 -3.35 16.19
C ARG A 50 0.27 -3.52 17.24
N GLY A 51 0.20 -2.73 18.31
CA GLY A 51 1.28 -2.67 19.30
C GLY A 51 2.53 -2.02 18.70
N SER A 52 3.64 -2.77 18.63
CA SER A 52 4.89 -2.30 18.01
C SER A 52 5.06 -2.74 16.55
N GLU A 53 4.09 -3.47 15.99
CA GLU A 53 4.13 -3.98 14.62
C GLU A 53 3.52 -2.97 13.65
N LYS A 54 4.22 -2.69 12.54
CA LYS A 54 3.77 -1.81 11.45
C LYS A 54 3.88 -2.57 10.13
N ILE A 55 2.86 -2.48 9.28
CA ILE A 55 2.84 -3.15 7.97
C ILE A 55 2.81 -2.14 6.83
N ALA A 56 2.81 -2.58 5.57
CA ALA A 56 2.47 -1.68 4.48
C ALA A 56 1.67 -2.45 3.41
N VAL A 57 0.47 -2.02 3.04
CA VAL A 57 -0.51 -2.79 2.24
C VAL A 57 -0.89 -2.09 0.94
N GLU A 58 -0.43 -2.63 -0.19
CA GLU A 58 -0.79 -2.20 -1.53
C GLU A 58 -1.93 -3.07 -2.03
N ILE A 59 -3.04 -2.45 -2.46
CA ILE A 59 -4.20 -3.19 -2.96
C ILE A 59 -4.08 -3.40 -4.47
N LYS A 60 -4.50 -4.58 -4.92
CA LYS A 60 -4.56 -4.94 -6.34
C LYS A 60 -5.89 -5.58 -6.66
N VAL A 61 -6.56 -5.01 -7.65
CA VAL A 61 -7.78 -5.55 -8.22
C VAL A 61 -7.36 -6.21 -9.53
N PHE A 62 -7.13 -7.52 -9.51
CA PHE A 62 -6.80 -8.34 -10.68
C PHE A 62 -8.01 -8.41 -11.63
N HIS A 63 -8.27 -7.31 -12.36
CA HIS A 63 -9.42 -7.14 -13.25
C HIS A 63 -9.00 -7.00 -14.71
N GLY A 64 -7.70 -7.11 -15.00
CA GLY A 64 -7.16 -7.03 -16.34
C GLY A 64 -7.57 -8.26 -17.17
N ALA A 65 -7.26 -8.21 -18.47
CA ALA A 65 -7.50 -9.34 -19.35
C ALA A 65 -6.57 -10.55 -19.08
N SER A 66 -5.56 -10.39 -18.21
CA SER A 66 -4.61 -11.44 -17.85
C SER A 66 -4.06 -11.23 -16.44
N ASP A 67 -4.35 -12.19 -15.56
CA ASP A 67 -3.86 -12.19 -14.19
C ASP A 67 -2.32 -12.21 -14.12
N ILE A 68 -1.66 -12.83 -15.09
CA ILE A 68 -0.19 -12.86 -15.17
C ILE A 68 0.36 -11.46 -15.42
N ARG A 69 -0.27 -10.70 -16.32
CA ARG A 69 0.15 -9.33 -16.60
C ARG A 69 -0.08 -8.43 -15.38
N ASP A 70 -1.23 -8.58 -14.73
CA ASP A 70 -1.55 -7.83 -13.51
C ASP A 70 -0.55 -8.17 -12.39
N LEU A 71 -0.15 -9.45 -12.28
CA LEU A 71 0.88 -9.89 -11.35
C LEU A 71 2.26 -9.31 -11.64
N GLU A 72 2.69 -9.26 -12.90
CA GLU A 72 3.96 -8.64 -13.30
C GLU A 72 4.03 -7.17 -12.84
N ILE A 73 2.93 -6.43 -13.02
CA ILE A 73 2.82 -5.02 -12.62
C ILE A 73 2.85 -4.90 -11.09
N ALA A 74 2.02 -5.70 -10.40
CA ALA A 74 1.96 -5.72 -8.94
C ALA A 74 3.32 -6.06 -8.32
N LEU A 75 4.04 -7.02 -8.89
CA LEU A 75 5.38 -7.41 -8.43
C LEU A 75 6.39 -6.28 -8.61
N GLY A 76 6.36 -5.58 -9.76
CA GLY A 76 7.20 -4.42 -9.99
C GLY A 76 6.98 -3.32 -8.96
N GLN A 77 5.72 -3.01 -8.66
CA GLN A 77 5.36 -2.04 -7.62
C GLN A 77 5.81 -2.49 -6.23
N TYR A 78 5.56 -3.76 -5.88
CA TYR A 78 6.00 -4.33 -4.60
C TYR A 78 7.51 -4.22 -4.39
N VAL A 79 8.31 -4.65 -5.38
CA VAL A 79 9.77 -4.59 -5.31
C VAL A 79 10.25 -3.15 -5.15
N PHE A 80 9.67 -2.23 -5.93
CA PHE A 80 10.02 -0.82 -5.87
C PHE A 80 9.70 -0.21 -4.50
N TYR A 81 8.47 -0.38 -4.00
CA TYR A 81 8.07 0.14 -2.70
C TYR A 81 8.90 -0.46 -1.58
N ARG A 82 9.09 -1.79 -1.56
CA ARG A 82 9.95 -2.46 -0.57
C ARG A 82 11.35 -1.87 -0.53
N SER A 83 11.94 -1.57 -1.69
CA SER A 83 13.29 -0.96 -1.75
C SER A 83 13.35 0.42 -1.11
N LEU A 84 12.29 1.24 -1.25
CA LEU A 84 12.18 2.54 -0.60
C LEU A 84 11.92 2.38 0.90
N LEU A 85 11.06 1.43 1.28
CA LEU A 85 10.71 1.19 2.66
C LEU A 85 11.95 0.84 3.49
N SER A 86 12.73 -0.14 3.03
CA SER A 86 13.98 -0.58 3.65
C SER A 86 15.04 0.53 3.75
N ARG A 87 14.96 1.57 2.93
CA ARG A 87 15.91 2.68 2.96
C ARG A 87 15.50 3.78 3.94
N PHE A 88 14.21 4.10 4.02
CA PHE A 88 13.75 5.31 4.72
C PHE A 88 13.11 5.04 6.07
N GLU A 89 12.55 3.85 6.32
CA GLU A 89 12.09 3.43 7.65
C GLU A 89 12.26 1.91 7.78
N PRO A 90 13.45 1.48 8.22
CA PRO A 90 13.83 0.09 8.39
C PRO A 90 13.32 -0.52 9.70
#